data_AF-A0A151DYL7-F1
#
_entry.id   AF-A0A151DYL7-F1
#
_cell.length_a   1.000
_cell.length_b   1.000
_cell.length_c   1.000
_cell.angle_alpha   90.00
_cell.angle_beta   90.00
_cell.angle_gamma   90.00
#
_symmetry.space_group_name_H-M   'P 1'
#
loop_
_entity.id
_entity.type
_entity.pdbx_description
1 polymer ?
#
loop_
_entity_poly.entity_id
_entity_poly.type
_entity_poly.pdbx_seq_one_letter_code
_entity_poly.pdbx_strand_id
1 'polypeptide(L)'
;MEKRNIKIKENIRKLLLRLELWFAPLLIIVPLAISLFFVQDWYIRGFSTSSSEFNGELLIGLLILFGNVLVDIPFLRSIRLLRKKE
;
A
#
# COMPACT_ATOMS: atom_id res chain seq x y z
N MET A 1 8.22 14.23 38.14
CA MET A 1 8.36 14.54 36.68
C MET A 1 8.39 13.29 35.81
N GLU A 2 9.02 12.21 36.25
CA GLU A 2 9.18 10.95 35.49
C GLU A 2 7.86 10.28 35.05
N LYS A 3 6.86 10.18 35.93
CA LYS A 3 5.53 9.65 35.59
C LYS A 3 4.81 10.44 34.48
N ARG A 4 5.08 11.75 34.37
CA ARG A 4 4.49 12.61 33.32
C ARG A 4 5.14 12.34 31.97
N ASN A 5 6.47 12.13 31.95
CA ASN A 5 7.21 11.76 30.73
C ASN A 5 6.80 10.37 30.22
N ILE A 6 6.60 9.39 31.10
CA ILE A 6 6.12 8.05 30.71
C ILE A 6 4.74 8.14 30.04
N LYS A 7 3.80 8.89 30.64
CA LYS A 7 2.44 9.06 30.11
C LYS A 7 2.40 9.78 28.76
N ILE A 8 3.28 10.77 28.54
CA ILE A 8 3.42 11.46 27.24
C ILE A 8 3.94 10.49 26.17
N LYS A 9 4.98 9.72 26.49
CA LYS A 9 5.60 8.75 25.56
C LYS A 9 4.59 7.67 25.13
N GLU A 10 3.74 7.23 26.06
CA GLU A 10 2.69 6.24 25.83
C GLU A 10 1.55 6.78 24.95
N ASN A 11 1.14 8.05 25.16
CA ASN A 11 0.16 8.72 24.30
C ASN A 11 0.68 8.93 22.87
N ILE A 12 1.95 9.33 22.72
CA ILE A 12 2.59 9.47 21.39
C ILE A 12 2.61 8.11 20.67
N ARG A 13 2.97 7.03 21.37
CA ARG A 13 3.00 5.68 20.80
C ARG A 13 1.61 5.23 20.31
N LYS A 14 0.56 5.48 21.10
CA LYS A 14 -0.84 5.21 20.71
C LYS A 14 -1.30 6.04 19.52
N LEU A 15 -0.85 7.29 19.41
CA LEU A 15 -1.16 8.17 18.29
C LEU A 15 -0.49 7.65 17.00
N LEU A 16 0.80 7.28 17.07
CA LEU A 16 1.56 6.68 15.96
C LEU A 16 0.90 5.40 15.43
N LEU A 17 0.51 4.48 16.33
CA LEU A 17 -0.18 3.25 15.95
C LEU A 17 -1.52 3.51 15.25
N ARG A 18 -2.27 4.54 15.67
CA ARG A 18 -3.48 4.95 14.93
C ARG A 18 -3.14 5.50 13.56
N LEU A 19 -2.11 6.35 13.46
CA LEU A 19 -1.71 6.94 12.19
C LEU A 19 -1.30 5.85 11.19
N GLU A 20 -0.44 4.91 11.61
CA GLU A 20 -0.06 3.74 10.79
C GLU A 20 -1.29 2.97 10.31
N LEU A 21 -2.30 2.80 11.16
CA LEU A 21 -3.54 2.10 10.79
C LEU A 21 -4.37 2.84 9.74
N TRP A 22 -4.42 4.18 9.81
CA TRP A 22 -5.14 5.01 8.82
C TRP A 22 -4.40 5.08 7.49
N PHE A 23 -3.06 5.05 7.51
CA PHE A 23 -2.24 5.04 6.30
C PHE A 23 -2.10 3.65 5.67
N ALA A 24 -2.25 2.57 6.44
CA ALA A 24 -2.16 1.20 5.95
C ALA A 24 -3.10 0.87 4.76
N PRO A 25 -4.41 1.18 4.77
CA PRO A 25 -5.26 0.94 3.61
C PRO A 25 -4.86 1.79 2.40
N LEU A 26 -4.34 3.01 2.60
CA LEU A 26 -3.85 3.85 1.51
C LEU A 26 -2.64 3.20 0.81
N LEU A 27 -1.79 2.53 1.58
CA LEU A 27 -0.63 1.77 1.10
C LEU A 27 -1.02 0.62 0.16
N ILE A 28 -2.23 0.06 0.29
CA ILE A 28 -2.77 -0.93 -0.67
C ILE A 28 -3.49 -0.26 -1.84
N ILE A 29 -4.36 0.71 -1.54
CA ILE A 29 -5.28 1.28 -2.52
C ILE A 29 -4.53 2.08 -3.59
N VAL A 30 -3.50 2.85 -3.20
CA VAL A 30 -2.76 3.72 -4.13
C VAL A 30 -1.99 2.90 -5.18
N PRO A 31 -1.17 1.89 -4.82
CA PRO A 31 -0.50 1.08 -5.83
C PRO A 31 -1.48 0.29 -6.71
N LEU A 32 -2.60 -0.19 -6.15
CA LEU A 32 -3.64 -0.83 -6.97
C LEU A 32 -4.24 0.14 -8.00
N ALA A 33 -4.56 1.37 -7.61
CA ALA A 33 -5.09 2.38 -8.52
C ALA A 33 -4.08 2.74 -9.61
N ILE A 34 -2.81 2.92 -9.25
CA ILE A 34 -1.72 3.21 -10.20
C ILE A 34 -1.52 2.03 -11.16
N SER A 35 -1.52 0.80 -10.66
CA SER A 35 -1.40 -0.39 -11.51
C SER A 35 -2.57 -0.50 -12.50
N LEU A 36 -3.81 -0.32 -12.04
CA LEU A 36 -4.98 -0.33 -12.91
C LEU A 36 -4.89 0.75 -13.99
N PHE A 37 -4.39 1.94 -13.66
CA PHE A 37 -4.17 3.01 -14.62
C PHE A 37 -3.19 2.58 -15.73
N PHE A 38 -2.06 1.97 -15.38
CA PHE A 38 -1.09 1.46 -16.36
C PHE A 38 -1.65 0.33 -17.24
N VAL A 39 -2.36 -0.62 -16.63
CA VAL A 39 -3.00 -1.72 -17.36
C VAL A 39 -4.09 -1.19 -18.30
N GLN A 40 -4.86 -0.20 -17.87
CA GLN A 40 -5.87 0.45 -18.69
C GLN A 40 -5.24 1.21 -19.87
N ASP A 41 -4.16 1.94 -19.64
CA ASP A 41 -3.47 2.67 -20.70
C ASP A 41 -2.87 1.70 -21.74
N TRP A 42 -2.26 0.60 -21.30
CA TRP A 42 -1.85 -0.48 -22.19
C TRP A 42 -3.03 -1.09 -22.97
N TYR A 43 -4.18 -1.31 -22.34
CA TYR A 43 -5.33 -1.90 -23.02
C TYR A 43 -5.89 -0.98 -24.12
N ILE A 44 -6.03 0.31 -23.82
CA ILE A 44 -6.58 1.30 -24.76
C ILE A 44 -5.58 1.63 -25.86
N ARG A 45 -4.33 1.90 -25.50
CA ARG A 45 -3.32 2.40 -26.45
C ARG A 45 -2.45 1.31 -27.04
N GLY A 46 -2.14 0.26 -26.30
CA GLY A 46 -1.34 -0.87 -26.78
C GLY A 46 -2.20 -1.90 -27.48
N PHE A 47 -3.04 -2.62 -26.73
CA PHE A 47 -3.81 -3.75 -27.23
C PHE A 47 -4.82 -3.34 -28.32
N SER A 48 -5.60 -2.27 -28.09
CA SER A 48 -6.63 -1.85 -29.06
C SER A 48 -6.05 -1.25 -30.34
N THR A 49 -4.82 -0.73 -30.32
CA THR A 49 -4.16 -0.18 -31.53
C THR A 49 -3.09 -1.12 -32.11
N SER A 50 -2.86 -2.29 -31.50
CA SER A 50 -1.77 -3.22 -31.82
C SER A 50 -0.37 -2.59 -31.77
N SER A 51 -0.18 -1.58 -30.92
CA SER A 51 1.13 -0.96 -30.68
C SER A 51 1.88 -1.66 -29.56
N SER A 52 3.08 -2.15 -29.86
CA SER A 52 3.97 -2.79 -28.87
C SER A 52 4.69 -1.79 -27.96
N GLU A 53 4.62 -0.49 -28.25
CA GLU A 53 5.28 0.55 -27.46
C GLU A 53 4.76 0.59 -26.03
N PHE A 54 3.48 0.23 -25.84
CA PHE A 54 2.82 0.28 -24.53
C PHE A 54 3.06 -0.96 -23.65
N ASN A 55 3.84 -1.94 -24.12
CA ASN A 55 4.09 -3.16 -23.34
C ASN A 55 4.88 -2.87 -22.05
N GLY A 56 5.60 -1.75 -21.98
CA GLY A 56 6.27 -1.30 -20.76
C GLY A 56 5.27 -0.95 -19.65
N GLU A 57 4.16 -0.33 -20.01
CA GLU A 57 3.07 0.07 -19.13
C GLU A 57 2.40 -1.17 -18.54
N LEU A 58 2.16 -2.21 -19.36
CA LEU A 58 1.69 -3.50 -18.85
C LEU A 58 2.68 -4.10 -17.85
N LEU A 59 3.97 -4.11 -18.18
CA LEU A 59 5.01 -4.67 -17.29
C LEU A 59 5.06 -3.92 -15.95
N ILE A 60 5.05 -2.59 -15.98
CA ILE A 60 5.03 -1.75 -14.78
C ILE A 60 3.76 -2.01 -13.96
N GLY A 61 2.59 -2.02 -14.62
CA GLY A 61 1.32 -2.31 -13.96
C GLY A 61 1.33 -3.67 -13.25
N LEU A 62 1.84 -4.71 -13.91
CA LEU A 62 1.97 -6.04 -13.32
C LEU A 62 2.97 -6.07 -12.16
N LEU A 63 4.14 -5.44 -12.27
CA LEU A 63 5.12 -5.38 -11.19
C LEU A 63 4.54 -4.72 -9.93
N ILE A 64 3.78 -3.64 -10.10
CA ILE A 64 3.12 -2.96 -8.99
C ILE A 64 2.06 -3.87 -8.35
N LEU A 65 1.25 -4.56 -9.15
CA LEU A 65 0.27 -5.55 -8.66
C LEU A 65 0.95 -6.67 -7.85
N PHE A 66 2.02 -7.25 -8.38
CA PHE A 66 2.77 -8.30 -7.71
C PHE A 66 3.38 -7.80 -6.40
N GLY A 67 4.00 -6.62 -6.40
CA GLY A 67 4.54 -6.01 -5.17
C GLY A 67 3.46 -5.81 -4.12
N ASN A 68 2.30 -5.30 -4.52
CA ASN A 68 1.19 -5.05 -3.59
C ASN A 68 0.64 -6.35 -2.98
N VAL A 69 0.51 -7.40 -3.78
CA VAL A 69 0.04 -8.71 -3.31
C VAL A 69 1.06 -9.41 -2.41
N LEU A 70 2.35 -9.35 -2.76
CA LEU A 70 3.41 -10.07 -2.05
C LEU A 70 3.90 -9.36 -0.79
N VAL A 71 3.82 -8.03 -0.74
CA VAL A 71 4.39 -7.22 0.35
C VAL A 71 3.31 -6.49 1.13
N ASP A 72 2.47 -5.70 0.46
CA ASP A 72 1.55 -4.79 1.13
C ASP A 72 0.40 -5.55 1.84
N ILE A 73 -0.17 -6.58 1.21
CA ILE A 73 -1.22 -7.41 1.84
C ILE A 73 -0.70 -8.14 3.10
N PRO A 74 0.45 -8.86 3.07
CA PRO A 74 1.03 -9.47 4.26
C PRO A 74 1.39 -8.46 5.35
N PHE A 75 1.87 -7.28 4.97
CA PHE A 75 2.18 -6.20 5.90
C PHE A 75 0.94 -5.72 6.67
N LEU A 76 -0.18 -5.49 5.99
CA LEU A 76 -1.43 -5.17 6.69
C LEU A 76 -1.95 -6.29 7.58
N ARG A 77 -1.75 -7.54 7.16
CA ARG A 77 -2.09 -8.70 7.99
C ARG A 77 -1.26 -8.74 9.27
N SER A 78 0.02 -8.41 9.21
CA SER A 78 0.91 -8.39 10.39
C SER A 78 0.53 -7.27 11.38
N ILE A 79 0.21 -6.06 10.89
CA ILE A 79 -0.30 -4.96 11.73
C ILE A 79 -1.59 -5.37 12.45
N ARG A 80 -2.53 -6.01 11.73
CA ARG A 80 -3.79 -6.47 12.32
C ARG A 80 -3.57 -7.54 13.39
N LEU A 81 -2.57 -8.41 13.21
CA LEU A 81 -2.22 -9.45 14.18
C LEU A 81 -1.55 -8.86 15.44
N LEU A 82 -0.66 -7.88 15.30
CA LEU A 82 -0.04 -7.18 16.43
C LEU A 82 -1.11 -6.56 17.33
N ARG A 83 -2.13 -5.92 16.75
CA ARG A 83 -3.26 -5.33 17.49
C ARG A 83 -4.10 -6.35 18.26
N LYS A 84 -4.21 -7.60 17.79
CA LYS A 84 -5.02 -8.64 18.48
C LYS A 84 -4.30 -9.17 19.72
N LYS A 85 -3.00 -8.88 19.87
CA LYS A 85 -2.13 -9.38 20.93
C LYS A 85 -1.87 -8.34 22.03
N GLU A 86 -2.08 -7.05 21.74
CA GLU A 86 -2.23 -5.95 22.73
C GLU A 86 -3.66 -5.88 23.28
#